data_AF-A0A0F9LUN4-F1
#
_entry.id   AF-A0A0F9LUN4-F1
#
_cell.length_a   1.000
_cell.length_b   1.000
_cell.length_c   1.000
_cell.angle_alpha   90.00
_cell.angle_beta   90.00
_cell.angle_gamma   90.00
#
_symmetry.space_group_name_H-M   'P 1'
#
loop_
_entity.id
_entity.type
_entity.pdbx_description
1 polymer ?
#
loop_
_entity_poly.entity_id
_entity_poly.type
_entity_poly.pdbx_seq_one_letter_code
_entity_poly.pdbx_strand_id
1 'polypeptide(L)'
;MIEQIAKQRRNNHAFAHFTGDDIEQEIWAMCLDALRRYNPTTGPLEHFLNSHVSNRLKNLKRDKYFRPGSCIATSGAARTRMNLVNALPLDNSEIPDSSIILGGAQAEPDPLMQLLADETRDYITDRLPPDMKPIFFAVMSGNKIRQPILDKFRKIVAAILEERDRYG
;
A
#
# COMPACT_ATOMS: atom_id res chain seq x y z
N MET A 1 27.04 -21.78 14.17
CA MET A 1 25.75 -21.87 13.45
C MET A 1 25.12 -20.50 13.18
N ILE A 2 24.69 -19.74 14.20
CA ILE A 2 24.08 -18.40 13.99
C ILE A 2 25.04 -17.46 13.23
N GLU A 3 26.31 -17.45 13.61
CA GLU A 3 27.35 -16.67 12.95
C GLU A 3 27.48 -17.00 11.45
N GLN A 4 27.34 -18.27 11.06
CA GLN A 4 27.40 -18.69 9.66
C GLN A 4 26.19 -18.18 8.89
N ILE A 5 24.99 -18.27 9.47
CA ILE A 5 23.76 -17.72 8.88
C ILE A 5 23.90 -16.21 8.68
N ALA A 6 24.43 -15.50 9.69
CA ALA A 6 24.61 -14.05 9.64
C ALA A 6 25.63 -13.65 8.56
N LYS A 7 26.80 -14.28 8.54
CA LYS A 7 27.84 -14.06 7.51
C LYS A 7 27.36 -14.38 6.10
N GLN A 8 26.58 -15.44 5.91
CA GLN A 8 26.05 -15.82 4.61
C GLN A 8 25.03 -14.80 4.07
N ARG A 9 24.23 -14.20 4.96
CA ARG A 9 23.09 -13.35 4.57
C ARG A 9 23.39 -11.86 4.57
N ARG A 10 24.47 -11.41 5.21
CA ARG A 10 24.80 -9.98 5.37
C ARG A 10 24.90 -9.21 4.05
N ASN A 11 25.56 -9.78 3.04
CA ASN A 11 25.81 -9.07 1.78
C ASN A 11 24.54 -8.95 0.91
N ASN A 12 23.67 -9.97 0.94
CA ASN A 12 22.46 -10.02 0.11
C ASN A 12 21.34 -9.13 0.64
N HIS A 13 21.45 -8.69 1.89
CA HIS A 13 20.38 -8.02 2.61
C HIS A 13 20.79 -6.64 3.14
N ALA A 14 21.96 -6.12 2.74
CA ALA A 14 22.29 -4.70 2.89
C ALA A 14 21.33 -3.85 2.04
N PHE A 15 20.82 -2.75 2.59
CA PHE A 15 19.92 -1.84 1.88
C PHE A 15 19.94 -0.43 2.50
N ALA A 16 19.73 0.60 1.67
CA ALA A 16 19.76 2.00 2.11
C ALA A 16 21.04 2.32 2.91
N HIS A 17 20.90 2.62 4.21
CA HIS A 17 22.02 2.91 5.12
C HIS A 17 22.45 1.70 5.97
N PHE A 18 21.78 0.56 5.84
CA PHE A 18 22.17 -0.68 6.53
C PHE A 18 23.34 -1.31 5.79
N THR A 19 24.51 -1.28 6.41
CA THR A 19 25.71 -1.97 5.96
C THR A 19 25.60 -3.48 6.22
N GLY A 20 26.52 -4.26 5.65
CA GLY A 20 26.58 -5.69 5.93
C GLY A 20 26.75 -5.99 7.43
N ASP A 21 27.52 -5.18 8.14
CA ASP A 21 27.76 -5.36 9.57
C ASP A 21 26.50 -5.04 10.40
N ASP A 22 25.72 -4.03 10.00
CA ASP A 22 24.43 -3.73 10.64
C ASP A 22 23.44 -4.90 10.47
N ILE A 23 23.39 -5.47 9.26
CA ILE A 23 22.55 -6.64 8.98
C ILE A 23 23.01 -7.86 9.77
N GLU A 24 24.31 -8.06 9.92
CA GLU A 24 24.87 -9.14 10.73
C GLU A 24 24.40 -9.03 12.19
N GLN A 25 24.47 -7.83 12.78
CA GLN A 25 24.00 -7.58 14.14
C GLN A 25 22.48 -7.80 14.29
N GLU A 26 21.68 -7.32 13.34
CA GLU A 26 20.24 -7.54 13.32
C GLU A 26 19.87 -9.03 13.24
N ILE A 27 20.57 -9.81 12.41
CA ILE A 27 20.37 -11.26 12.32
C ILE A 27 20.68 -11.95 13.65
N TRP A 28 21.72 -11.52 14.36
CA TRP A 28 22.05 -12.02 15.70
C TRP A 28 20.92 -11.75 16.69
N ALA A 29 20.41 -10.52 16.74
CA ALA A 29 19.29 -10.15 17.61
C ALA A 29 18.03 -10.97 17.30
N MET A 30 17.70 -11.15 16.02
CA MET A 30 16.57 -11.96 15.57
C MET A 30 16.71 -13.44 15.97
N CYS A 31 17.91 -14.01 15.83
CA CYS A 31 18.16 -15.40 16.22
C CYS A 31 18.02 -15.60 17.74
N LEU A 32 18.53 -14.65 18.54
CA LEU A 32 18.42 -14.72 20.00
C LEU A 32 16.96 -14.61 20.49
N ASP A 33 16.14 -13.75 19.89
CA ASP A 33 14.71 -13.68 20.21
C ASP A 33 13.97 -14.95 19.77
N ALA A 34 14.31 -15.50 18.60
CA ALA A 34 13.71 -16.72 18.08
C ALA A 34 14.03 -17.95 18.93
N LEU A 35 15.25 -18.05 19.46
CA LEU A 35 15.69 -19.17 20.30
C LEU A 35 14.81 -19.35 21.54
N ARG A 36 14.31 -18.25 22.12
CA ARG A 36 13.40 -18.30 23.29
C ARG A 36 12.07 -19.00 23.00
N ARG A 37 11.68 -19.08 21.73
CA ARG A 37 10.42 -19.65 21.25
C ARG A 37 10.62 -20.96 20.50
N TYR A 38 11.86 -21.44 20.41
CA TYR A 38 12.18 -22.64 19.67
C TYR A 38 11.59 -23.86 20.37
N ASN A 39 10.86 -24.68 19.61
CA ASN A 39 10.37 -25.96 20.07
C ASN A 39 11.08 -27.08 19.28
N PRO A 40 11.87 -27.96 19.96
CA PRO A 40 12.58 -29.04 19.29
C PRO A 40 11.66 -30.07 18.62
N THR A 41 10.38 -30.14 19.01
CA THR A 41 9.43 -31.08 18.38
C THR A 41 9.01 -30.65 16.98
N THR A 42 9.20 -29.39 16.60
CA THR A 42 8.78 -28.86 15.29
C THR A 42 9.77 -29.13 14.17
N GLY A 43 11.05 -29.40 14.51
CA GLY A 43 12.08 -29.73 13.53
C GLY A 43 13.45 -29.15 13.90
N PRO A 44 14.45 -29.28 13.01
CA PRO A 44 15.82 -28.83 13.27
C PRO A 44 15.92 -27.32 13.51
N LEU A 45 16.75 -26.93 14.49
CA LEU A 45 16.96 -25.53 14.87
C LEU A 45 17.42 -24.66 13.70
N GLU A 46 18.31 -25.17 12.85
CA GLU A 46 18.81 -24.44 11.69
C GLU A 46 17.69 -24.06 10.71
N HIS A 47 16.75 -24.97 10.45
CA HIS A 47 15.64 -24.73 9.56
C HIS A 47 14.67 -23.68 10.13
N PHE A 48 14.39 -23.78 11.44
CA PHE A 48 13.59 -22.80 12.17
C PHE A 48 14.22 -21.40 12.11
N LEU A 49 15.51 -21.28 12.43
CA LEU A 49 16.22 -20.00 12.42
C LEU A 49 16.30 -19.41 11.01
N ASN A 50 16.61 -20.22 9.99
CA ASN A 50 16.65 -19.76 8.60
C ASN A 50 15.31 -19.17 8.15
N SER A 51 14.21 -19.84 8.48
CA SER A 51 12.86 -19.38 8.15
C SER A 51 12.51 -18.10 8.90
N HIS A 52 12.83 -18.04 10.20
CA HIS A 52 12.58 -16.85 11.03
C HIS A 52 13.35 -15.63 10.52
N VAL A 53 14.66 -15.77 10.32
CA VAL A 53 15.55 -14.70 9.82
C VAL A 53 15.11 -14.24 8.44
N SER A 54 14.78 -15.14 7.52
CA SER A 54 14.33 -14.77 6.17
C SER A 54 13.08 -13.89 6.19
N ASN A 55 12.11 -14.22 7.04
CA ASN A 55 10.89 -13.43 7.19
C ASN A 55 11.16 -12.08 7.86
N ARG A 56 12.00 -12.06 8.90
CA ARG A 56 12.35 -10.83 9.61
C ARG A 56 13.15 -9.85 8.76
N LEU A 57 14.08 -10.33 7.93
CA LEU A 57 14.85 -9.45 7.03
C LEU A 57 13.98 -8.83 5.93
N LYS A 58 12.98 -9.56 5.42
CA LYS A 58 11.97 -8.99 4.51
C LYS A 58 11.19 -7.87 5.18
N ASN A 59 10.75 -8.09 6.42
CA ASN A 59 10.03 -7.08 7.20
C ASN A 59 10.93 -5.87 7.51
N LEU A 60 12.17 -6.10 7.91
CA LEU A 60 13.17 -5.06 8.17
C LEU A 60 13.34 -4.17 6.94
N LYS A 61 13.56 -4.77 5.77
CA LYS A 61 13.65 -4.03 4.50
C LYS A 61 12.35 -3.28 4.23
N ARG A 62 11.19 -3.91 4.36
CA ARG A 62 9.89 -3.25 4.10
C ARG A 62 9.65 -2.03 5.01
N ASP A 63 10.03 -2.13 6.28
CA ASP A 63 9.70 -1.13 7.29
C ASP A 63 10.75 0.00 7.37
N LYS A 64 11.96 -0.24 6.87
CA LYS A 64 13.09 0.72 6.90
C LYS A 64 13.51 1.24 5.53
N TYR A 65 13.14 0.57 4.43
CA TYR A 65 13.45 1.04 3.08
C TYR A 65 12.41 2.06 2.61
N PHE A 66 12.86 3.31 2.46
CA PHE A 66 12.07 4.36 1.86
C PHE A 66 12.21 4.32 0.33
N ARG A 67 11.08 4.33 -0.40
CA ARG A 67 11.06 4.49 -1.86
C ARG A 67 10.75 5.95 -2.20
N PRO A 68 11.70 6.71 -2.76
CA PRO A 68 11.37 8.03 -3.29
C PRO A 68 10.29 7.88 -4.37
N GLY A 69 9.15 8.55 -4.20
CA GLY A 69 8.02 8.47 -5.12
C GLY A 69 6.94 7.44 -4.79
N SER A 70 7.08 6.61 -3.74
CA SER A 70 5.92 5.84 -3.25
C SER A 70 5.08 6.70 -2.31
N CYS A 71 4.11 7.44 -2.86
CA CYS A 71 2.96 7.80 -2.07
C CYS A 71 2.29 6.48 -1.62
N ILE A 72 1.84 6.42 -0.37
CA ILE A 72 1.14 5.28 0.25
C ILE A 72 2.06 4.21 0.89
N ALA A 73 2.27 4.42 2.19
CA ALA A 73 2.76 3.42 3.14
C ALA A 73 1.90 2.14 3.10
N THR A 74 2.48 1.01 2.67
CA THR A 74 1.79 -0.30 2.56
C THR A 74 1.71 -1.04 3.90
N SER A 75 2.14 -0.44 5.01
CA SER A 75 2.02 -1.01 6.36
C SER A 75 1.42 0.01 7.32
N GLY A 76 0.41 -0.42 8.10
CA GLY A 76 -0.37 0.46 8.98
C GLY A 76 0.46 1.25 10.02
N ALA A 77 1.66 0.79 10.35
CA ALA A 77 2.57 1.47 11.28
C ALA A 77 3.42 2.59 10.65
N ALA A 78 3.50 2.66 9.31
CA ALA A 78 4.23 3.71 8.60
C ALA A 78 3.38 4.96 8.32
N ARG A 79 2.05 4.89 8.48
CA ARG A 79 1.17 6.08 8.40
C ARG A 79 1.43 7.09 9.52
N THR A 80 1.90 6.64 10.69
CA THR A 80 2.06 7.49 11.89
C THR A 80 3.41 8.20 11.97
N ARG A 81 4.40 7.82 11.15
CA ARG A 81 5.71 8.48 11.13
C ARG A 81 5.73 9.54 10.05
N MET A 82 5.24 10.72 10.43
CA MET A 82 5.25 11.94 9.62
C MET A 82 6.66 12.19 9.05
N ASN A 83 6.71 12.59 7.78
CA ASN A 83 7.89 13.18 7.17
C ASN A 83 8.17 14.54 7.83
N LEU A 84 8.99 14.57 8.88
CA LEU A 84 9.49 15.82 9.47
C LEU A 84 10.57 16.49 8.59
N VAL A 85 11.08 15.76 7.60
CA VAL A 85 12.26 16.18 6.80
C VAL A 85 11.84 16.83 5.49
N ASN A 86 10.66 16.50 4.96
CA ASN A 86 10.14 17.13 3.76
C ASN A 86 9.14 18.21 4.17
N ALA A 87 9.40 19.46 3.80
CA ALA A 87 8.46 20.55 3.96
C ALA A 87 7.10 20.14 3.34
N LEU A 88 6.00 20.44 4.03
CA LEU A 88 4.68 20.29 3.41
C LEU A 88 4.66 21.18 2.15
N PRO A 89 4.18 20.68 1.00
CA PRO A 89 3.87 21.56 -0.11
C PRO A 89 2.80 22.55 0.37
N LEU A 90 3.17 23.83 0.41
CA LEU A 90 2.27 24.94 0.75
C LEU A 90 1.42 25.37 -0.45
N ASP A 91 1.61 24.72 -1.60
CA ASP A 91 0.80 24.94 -2.78
C ASP A 91 -0.34 23.91 -2.80
N ASN A 92 -1.57 24.42 -2.83
CA ASN A 92 -2.80 23.64 -2.83
C ASN A 92 -3.00 22.83 -4.12
N SER A 93 -2.07 22.93 -5.08
CA SER A 93 -2.14 22.29 -6.40
C SER A 93 -1.74 20.81 -6.41
N GLU A 94 -1.08 20.29 -5.36
CA GLU A 94 -0.51 18.93 -5.34
C GLU A 94 -1.00 18.04 -4.18
N ILE A 95 -2.09 18.41 -3.50
CA ILE A 95 -2.70 17.53 -2.49
C ILE A 95 -3.64 16.56 -3.23
N PRO A 96 -3.32 15.25 -3.33
CA PRO A 96 -4.32 14.29 -3.80
C PRO A 96 -5.50 14.28 -2.83
N ASP A 97 -6.73 14.40 -3.35
CA ASP A 97 -8.03 14.52 -2.65
C ASP A 97 -8.32 13.50 -1.54
N SER A 98 -7.45 12.52 -1.33
CA SER A 98 -7.56 11.50 -0.28
C SER A 98 -6.57 11.66 0.88
N SER A 99 -5.77 12.75 0.90
CA SER A 99 -4.91 13.06 2.03
C SER A 99 -5.76 13.61 3.17
N ILE A 100 -6.11 12.74 4.11
CA ILE A 100 -6.72 13.09 5.39
C ILE A 100 -5.71 13.96 6.15
N ILE A 101 -5.86 15.27 6.06
CA ILE A 101 -5.18 16.23 6.94
C ILE A 101 -5.86 16.10 8.31
N LEU A 102 -5.11 15.64 9.31
CA LEU A 102 -5.62 15.56 10.69
C LEU A 102 -5.82 16.98 11.23
N GLY A 103 -7.08 17.42 11.31
CA GLY A 103 -7.47 18.73 11.84
C GLY A 103 -7.79 19.80 10.79
N GLY A 104 -7.63 19.50 9.49
CA GLY A 104 -8.28 20.30 8.45
C GLY A 104 -9.77 20.00 8.49
N ALA A 105 -10.61 21.03 8.52
CA ALA A 105 -11.99 20.85 8.06
C ALA A 105 -11.91 20.06 6.74
N GLN A 106 -12.73 19.03 6.57
CA GLN A 106 -12.94 18.48 5.22
C GLN A 106 -13.16 19.72 4.35
N ALA A 107 -12.27 19.97 3.39
CA ALA A 107 -12.55 20.99 2.42
C ALA A 107 -13.83 20.49 1.76
N GLU A 108 -14.96 21.10 2.15
CA GLU A 108 -16.25 20.77 1.56
C GLU A 108 -16.02 20.87 0.05
N PRO A 109 -16.22 19.76 -0.70
CA PRO A 109 -15.96 19.77 -2.12
C PRO A 109 -16.72 20.94 -2.72
N ASP A 110 -16.10 21.66 -3.67
CA ASP A 110 -16.74 22.79 -4.34
C ASP A 110 -18.18 22.38 -4.73
N PRO A 111 -19.22 23.10 -4.26
CA PRO A 111 -20.61 22.75 -4.52
C PRO A 111 -20.90 22.52 -6.01
N LEU A 112 -20.19 23.24 -6.90
CA LEU A 112 -20.33 23.05 -8.34
C LEU A 112 -19.74 21.70 -8.80
N MET A 113 -18.58 21.32 -8.26
CA MET A 113 -17.96 20.03 -8.56
C MET A 113 -18.78 18.86 -8.03
N GLN A 114 -19.42 19.02 -6.87
CA GLN A 114 -20.31 18.02 -6.32
C GLN A 114 -21.55 17.82 -7.19
N LEU A 115 -22.16 18.90 -7.67
CA LEU A 115 -23.29 18.85 -8.60
C LEU A 115 -22.92 18.13 -9.91
N LEU A 116 -21.77 18.46 -10.50
CA LEU A 116 -21.28 17.82 -11.72
C LEU A 116 -20.99 16.32 -11.51
N ALA A 117 -20.45 15.96 -10.35
CA ALA A 117 -20.20 14.56 -9.99
C ALA A 117 -21.51 13.78 -9.84
N ASP A 118 -22.54 14.40 -9.28
CA ASP A 118 -23.87 13.81 -9.12
C ASP A 118 -24.56 13.62 -10.48
N GLU A 119 -24.54 14.63 -11.35
CA GLU A 119 -25.08 14.54 -12.71
C GLU A 119 -24.37 13.45 -13.52
N THR A 120 -23.03 13.39 -13.43
CA THR A 120 -22.23 12.35 -14.08
C THR A 120 -22.61 10.95 -13.57
N ARG A 121 -22.89 10.82 -12.26
CA ARG A 121 -23.29 9.57 -11.64
C ARG A 121 -24.65 9.10 -12.16
N ASP A 122 -25.60 10.00 -12.26
CA ASP A 122 -26.95 9.69 -12.74
C ASP A 122 -26.92 9.29 -14.22
N TYR A 123 -26.18 10.04 -15.03
CA TYR A 123 -25.97 9.72 -16.43
C TYR A 123 -25.36 8.33 -16.65
N ILE A 124 -24.36 7.95 -15.86
CA ILE A 124 -23.79 6.59 -15.92
C ILE A 124 -24.84 5.57 -15.48
N THR A 125 -25.57 5.83 -14.39
CA THR A 125 -26.55 4.89 -13.82
C THR A 125 -27.70 4.57 -14.78
N ASP A 126 -28.13 5.55 -15.57
CA ASP A 126 -29.22 5.40 -16.53
C ASP A 126 -28.82 4.59 -17.76
N ARG A 127 -27.58 4.77 -18.23
CA ARG A 127 -27.06 4.10 -19.45
C ARG A 127 -26.35 2.78 -19.17
N LEU A 128 -26.09 2.46 -17.90
CA LEU A 128 -25.41 1.22 -17.53
C LEU A 128 -26.35 0.00 -17.63
N PRO A 129 -25.89 -1.10 -18.24
CA PRO A 129 -26.66 -2.35 -18.28
C PRO A 129 -27.06 -2.86 -16.88
N PRO A 130 -28.24 -3.49 -16.72
CA PRO A 130 -28.75 -3.93 -15.42
C PRO A 130 -27.78 -4.89 -14.70
N ASP A 131 -27.09 -5.76 -15.44
CA ASP A 131 -26.10 -6.71 -14.91
C ASP A 131 -24.86 -6.04 -14.30
N MET A 132 -24.57 -4.80 -14.70
CA MET A 132 -23.38 -4.04 -14.28
C MET A 132 -23.68 -3.04 -13.16
N LYS A 133 -24.95 -2.75 -12.87
CA LYS A 133 -25.36 -1.86 -11.77
C LYS A 133 -24.89 -2.33 -10.38
N PRO A 134 -24.95 -3.62 -10.03
CA PRO A 134 -24.43 -4.10 -8.74
C PRO A 134 -22.92 -3.86 -8.59
N ILE A 135 -22.18 -3.97 -9.70
CA ILE A 135 -20.73 -3.72 -9.75
C ILE A 135 -20.47 -2.22 -9.56
N PHE A 136 -21.26 -1.36 -10.22
CA PHE A 136 -21.18 0.10 -10.05
C PHE A 136 -21.32 0.50 -8.58
N PHE A 137 -22.38 0.05 -7.90
CA PHE A 137 -22.58 0.34 -6.47
C PHE A 137 -21.47 -0.26 -5.60
N ALA A 138 -21.01 -1.48 -5.91
CA ALA A 138 -19.90 -2.09 -5.18
C ALA A 138 -18.58 -1.30 -5.31
N VAL A 139 -18.30 -0.73 -6.49
CA VAL A 139 -17.16 0.17 -6.71
C VAL A 139 -17.33 1.46 -5.90
N MET A 140 -18.52 2.06 -5.94
CA MET A 140 -18.82 3.29 -5.20
C MET A 140 -18.69 3.13 -3.68
N SER A 141 -19.02 1.95 -3.14
CA SER A 141 -18.85 1.63 -1.72
C SER A 141 -17.42 1.22 -1.34
N GLY A 142 -16.46 1.19 -2.28
CA GLY A 142 -15.07 0.81 -2.00
C GLY A 142 -14.84 -0.69 -1.79
N ASN A 143 -15.77 -1.55 -2.24
CA ASN A 143 -15.64 -2.99 -2.09
C ASN A 143 -14.62 -3.58 -3.08
N LYS A 144 -13.94 -4.67 -2.68
CA LYS A 144 -12.96 -5.37 -3.53
C LYS A 144 -13.68 -6.24 -4.56
N ILE A 145 -13.41 -5.98 -5.85
CA ILE A 145 -14.00 -6.71 -6.99
C ILE A 145 -12.90 -7.40 -7.80
N ARG A 146 -13.22 -8.52 -8.46
CA ARG A 146 -12.29 -9.25 -9.32
C ARG A 146 -11.90 -8.40 -10.53
N GLN A 147 -10.59 -8.32 -10.81
CA GLN A 147 -10.01 -7.53 -11.90
C GLN A 147 -10.66 -7.74 -13.30
N PRO A 148 -10.91 -8.96 -13.80
CA PRO A 148 -11.46 -9.13 -15.15
C PRO A 148 -12.87 -8.54 -15.31
N ILE A 149 -13.64 -8.51 -14.21
CA ILE A 149 -14.98 -7.93 -14.17
C ILE A 149 -14.88 -6.41 -14.17
N LEU A 150 -13.93 -5.86 -13.39
CA LEU A 150 -13.63 -4.43 -13.36
C LEU A 150 -13.16 -3.92 -14.73
N ASP A 151 -12.34 -4.67 -15.46
CA ASP A 151 -11.86 -4.27 -16.78
C ASP A 151 -13.00 -4.20 -17.81
N LYS A 152 -13.93 -5.16 -17.75
CA LYS A 152 -15.14 -5.12 -18.60
C LYS A 152 -16.02 -3.93 -18.24
N PHE A 153 -16.23 -3.69 -16.95
CA PHE A 153 -17.01 -2.56 -16.46
C PHE A 153 -16.39 -1.21 -16.86
N ARG A 154 -15.07 -1.04 -16.71
CA ARG A 154 -14.35 0.18 -17.12
C ARG A 154 -14.50 0.49 -18.60
N LYS A 155 -14.44 -0.52 -19.47
CA LYS A 155 -14.66 -0.34 -20.92
C LYS A 155 -16.06 0.19 -21.23
N ILE A 156 -17.08 -0.29 -20.51
CA ILE A 156 -18.47 0.14 -20.70
C ILE A 156 -18.64 1.59 -20.22
N VAL A 157 -18.13 1.91 -19.02
CA VAL A 157 -18.20 3.28 -18.48
C VAL A 157 -17.44 4.27 -19.36
N ALA A 158 -16.26 3.89 -19.88
CA ALA A 158 -15.50 4.73 -20.81
C ALA A 158 -16.29 5.03 -22.09
N ALA A 159 -16.96 4.03 -22.67
CA ALA A 159 -17.80 4.22 -23.85
C ALA A 159 -18.98 5.17 -23.59
N ILE A 160 -19.61 5.07 -22.41
CA ILE A 160 -20.71 5.96 -21.99
C ILE A 160 -20.22 7.41 -21.84
N LEU A 161 -19.04 7.60 -21.23
CA LEU A 161 -18.47 8.95 -21.05
C LEU A 161 -18.01 9.56 -22.37
N GLU A 162 -17.41 8.78 -23.28
CA GLU A 162 -17.06 9.24 -24.63
C GLU A 162 -18.29 9.62 -25.46
N GLU A 163 -19.44 9.00 -25.22
CA GLU A 163 -20.71 9.37 -25.85
C GLU A 163 -21.21 10.70 -25.29
N ARG A 164 -21.12 10.90 -23.98
CA ARG A 164 -21.47 12.17 -23.32
C ARG A 164 -20.66 13.33 -23.87
N ASP A 165 -19.34 13.18 -23.93
CA ASP A 165 -18.44 14.26 -24.35
C ASP A 165 -18.53 14.56 -25.86
N ARG A 166 -19.18 13.68 -26.65
CA ARG A 166 -19.44 13.89 -28.08
C ARG A 166 -20.78 14.57 -28.37
N TYR A 167 -21.76 14.45 -27.48
CA TYR A 167 -23.13 14.93 -27.71
C TYR A 167 -23.65 15.92 -26.66
N GLY A 168 -22.89 16.14 -25.58
CA GLY A 168 -23.09 17.22 -24.59
C GLY A 168 -22.22 18.42 -24.90
#